data_AF-Q2KW98-F1
#
_entry.id   AF-Q2KW98-F1
#
_cell.length_a   1.000
_cell.length_b   1.000
_cell.length_c   1.000
_cell.angle_alpha   90.00
_cell.angle_beta   90.00
_cell.angle_gamma   90.00
#
_symmetry.space_group_name_H-M   'P 1'
#
loop_
_entity.id
_entity.type
_entity.pdbx_description
1 polymer ?
#
loop_
_entity_poly.entity_id
_entity_poly.type
_entity_poly.pdbx_seq_one_letter_code
_entity_poly.pdbx_strand_id
1 'polypeptide(L)'
;MLNRRGLALLFIVSSAALLQGCSPTIKTAWSKILERCADSDINSSTTLFFGASNTLGPGSIWRKAPEAAGGGYRVRWRNHAIPDAKAWSLAGQTFTCDGINSIHLSGDAVGSFSTEILPVSGQLQTDFALAKSIKVTASKMRWNEVMEGPFEQTIAQLPDTAPIKEDLARPGRLVLYRALKVEGFDTTLSFDAPISAMLQGKYPNNPQMILPGHDTLSASFKWVNDSELHVSVPSGFYVAGQLVPFNTVSGFASNTTPIEIE
;
A
#
# COMPACT_ATOMS: atom_id res chain seq x y z
N MET A 1 -54.14 -22.93 -53.37
CA MET A 1 -52.97 -23.56 -52.74
C MET A 1 -51.79 -22.61 -52.84
N LEU A 2 -51.33 -22.01 -51.75
CA LEU A 2 -49.92 -21.65 -51.51
C LEU A 2 -49.82 -21.14 -50.06
N ASN A 3 -49.18 -21.93 -49.20
CA ASN A 3 -49.12 -21.73 -47.75
C ASN A 3 -47.81 -21.02 -47.40
N ARG A 4 -47.86 -19.73 -47.07
CA ARG A 4 -46.69 -18.89 -46.80
C ARG A 4 -46.37 -18.93 -45.29
N ARG A 5 -45.71 -20.01 -44.85
CA ARG A 5 -45.14 -20.09 -43.49
C ARG A 5 -43.82 -19.31 -43.46
N GLY A 6 -43.90 -18.05 -43.00
CA GLY A 6 -42.74 -17.22 -42.71
C GLY A 6 -42.06 -17.71 -41.43
N LEU A 7 -40.88 -18.32 -41.59
CA LEU A 7 -39.99 -18.71 -40.51
C LEU A 7 -39.23 -17.46 -40.04
N ALA A 8 -39.72 -16.81 -38.99
CA ALA A 8 -39.01 -15.70 -38.34
C ALA A 8 -37.94 -16.29 -37.40
N LEU A 9 -36.70 -16.37 -37.87
CA LEU A 9 -35.53 -16.61 -37.01
C LEU A 9 -35.23 -15.31 -36.24
N LEU A 10 -35.65 -15.26 -34.97
CA LEU A 10 -35.15 -14.29 -34.00
C LEU A 10 -33.70 -14.65 -33.64
N PHE A 11 -32.74 -13.95 -34.22
CA PHE A 11 -31.37 -13.89 -33.70
C PHE A 11 -31.37 -13.05 -32.42
N ILE A 12 -31.46 -13.73 -31.27
CA ILE A 12 -31.12 -13.12 -29.97
C ILE A 12 -29.59 -12.99 -29.96
N VAL A 13 -29.09 -11.83 -30.38
CA VAL A 13 -27.71 -11.44 -30.13
C VAL A 13 -27.59 -11.18 -28.64
N SER A 14 -27.23 -12.21 -27.89
CA SER A 14 -26.82 -12.09 -26.49
C SER A 14 -25.58 -11.23 -26.45
N SER A 15 -25.76 -9.93 -26.22
CA SER A 15 -24.70 -9.02 -25.79
C SER A 15 -24.23 -9.47 -24.41
N ALA A 16 -23.38 -10.49 -24.38
CA ALA A 16 -22.47 -10.73 -23.27
C ALA A 16 -21.51 -9.54 -23.25
N ALA A 17 -21.95 -8.45 -22.61
CA ALA A 17 -21.05 -7.40 -22.18
C ALA A 17 -19.99 -8.09 -21.34
N LEU A 18 -18.81 -8.25 -21.92
CA LEU A 18 -17.59 -8.60 -21.21
C LEU A 18 -17.40 -7.49 -20.18
N LEU A 19 -17.96 -7.69 -18.99
CA LEU A 19 -17.52 -7.04 -17.77
C LEU A 19 -16.07 -7.48 -17.61
N GLN A 20 -15.15 -6.80 -18.29
CA GLN A 20 -13.74 -6.83 -17.94
C GLN A 20 -13.70 -6.27 -16.52
N GLY A 21 -13.74 -7.20 -15.56
CA GLY A 21 -13.82 -6.89 -14.15
C GLY A 21 -12.66 -5.97 -13.80
N CYS A 22 -12.98 -4.79 -13.29
CA CYS A 22 -11.97 -3.91 -12.73
C CYS A 22 -11.25 -4.68 -11.63
N SER A 23 -10.01 -5.12 -11.90
CA SER A 23 -9.16 -5.67 -10.85
C SER A 23 -9.06 -4.62 -9.74
N PRO A 24 -9.24 -5.02 -8.47
CA PRO A 24 -9.03 -4.10 -7.36
C PRO A 24 -7.62 -3.51 -7.46
N THR A 25 -7.50 -2.21 -7.18
CA THR A 25 -6.20 -1.52 -7.09
C THR A 25 -5.76 -1.44 -5.62
N ILE A 26 -4.47 -1.19 -5.37
CA ILE A 26 -3.92 -0.92 -4.02
C ILE A 26 -4.77 0.11 -3.28
N LYS A 27 -5.13 1.19 -3.98
CA LYS A 27 -6.00 2.25 -3.46
C LYS A 27 -7.35 1.67 -3.07
N THR A 28 -8.03 0.92 -3.93
CA THR A 28 -9.34 0.33 -3.62
C THR A 28 -9.27 -0.67 -2.46
N ALA A 29 -8.23 -1.50 -2.41
CA ALA A 29 -8.05 -2.53 -1.38
C ALA A 29 -7.83 -1.89 -0.01
N TRP A 30 -6.90 -0.93 0.08
CA TRP A 30 -6.65 -0.19 1.31
C TRP A 30 -7.78 0.78 1.66
N SER A 31 -8.39 1.47 0.69
CA SER A 31 -9.53 2.36 0.97
C SER A 31 -10.66 1.61 1.66
N LYS A 32 -11.01 0.39 1.22
CA LYS A 32 -11.99 -0.44 1.94
C LYS A 32 -11.61 -0.75 3.39
N ILE A 33 -10.33 -1.05 3.64
CA ILE A 33 -9.79 -1.27 5.00
C ILE A 33 -9.85 0.02 5.83
N LEU A 34 -9.63 1.16 5.19
CA LEU A 34 -9.43 2.46 5.81
C LEU A 34 -10.71 3.28 5.97
N GLU A 35 -11.74 3.05 5.15
CA GLU A 35 -13.07 3.70 5.18
C GLU A 35 -13.74 3.61 6.56
N ARG A 36 -13.41 2.58 7.35
CA ARG A 36 -13.97 2.40 8.70
C ARG A 36 -13.13 3.01 9.82
N CYS A 37 -11.93 3.49 9.50
CA CYS A 37 -10.96 3.92 10.50
C CYS A 37 -10.49 5.37 10.35
N ALA A 38 -10.38 5.86 9.11
CA ALA A 38 -9.77 7.16 8.81
C ALA A 38 -10.27 7.74 7.48
N ASP A 39 -11.54 7.50 7.15
CA ASP A 39 -12.16 7.91 5.88
C ASP A 39 -11.95 9.40 5.55
N SER A 40 -12.16 10.27 6.53
CA SER A 40 -11.99 11.72 6.37
C SER A 40 -10.56 12.14 6.08
N ASP A 41 -9.58 11.44 6.63
CA ASP A 41 -8.16 11.78 6.47
C ASP A 41 -7.58 11.21 5.17
N ILE A 42 -8.14 10.11 4.69
CA ILE A 42 -7.59 9.30 3.61
C ILE A 42 -8.22 9.63 2.26
N ASN A 43 -9.47 10.08 2.26
CA ASN A 43 -10.14 10.60 1.05
C ASN A 43 -9.76 12.05 0.72
N SER A 44 -8.77 12.64 1.40
CA SER A 44 -8.22 13.91 0.96
C SER A 44 -7.59 13.74 -0.43
N SER A 45 -7.80 14.70 -1.33
CA SER A 45 -7.12 14.71 -2.62
C SER A 45 -5.59 14.69 -2.48
N THR A 46 -5.04 15.03 -1.32
CA THR A 46 -3.60 15.11 -1.09
C THR A 46 -2.93 13.79 -0.67
N THR A 47 -3.70 12.70 -0.51
CA THR A 47 -3.19 11.42 0.01
C THR A 47 -2.68 10.53 -1.12
N LEU A 48 -1.38 10.21 -1.10
CA LEU A 48 -0.75 9.23 -1.99
C LEU A 48 -0.76 7.84 -1.34
N PHE A 49 -1.32 6.85 -2.01
CA PHE A 49 -1.20 5.44 -1.65
C PHE A 49 0.02 4.83 -2.34
N PHE A 50 0.91 4.23 -1.55
CA PHE A 50 2.14 3.61 -2.06
C PHE A 50 2.29 2.14 -1.67
N GLY A 51 1.24 1.54 -1.07
CA GLY A 51 1.24 0.16 -0.60
C GLY A 51 2.04 -0.02 0.68
N ALA A 52 2.05 -1.24 1.23
CA ALA A 52 2.75 -1.52 2.48
C ALA A 52 4.26 -1.30 2.34
N SER A 53 4.82 -0.44 3.19
CA SER A 53 6.25 -0.16 3.24
C SER A 53 6.73 0.23 4.64
N ASN A 54 7.79 -0.41 5.09
CA ASN A 54 8.55 -0.03 6.28
C ASN A 54 9.71 0.92 5.98
N THR A 55 9.94 1.26 4.72
CA THR A 55 11.05 2.14 4.28
C THR A 55 10.59 3.48 3.71
N LEU A 56 9.28 3.66 3.53
CA LEU A 56 8.66 4.91 3.08
C LEU A 56 7.88 5.54 4.24
N GLY A 57 8.62 6.01 5.24
CA GLY A 57 8.07 6.76 6.38
C GLY A 57 8.12 8.28 6.20
N PRO A 58 7.64 9.05 7.19
CA PRO A 58 7.75 10.50 7.19
C PRO A 58 9.20 10.95 6.91
N GLY A 59 9.37 12.03 6.17
CA GLY A 59 10.69 12.54 5.75
C GLY A 59 11.27 11.88 4.50
N SER A 60 10.63 10.84 3.96
CA SER A 60 11.00 10.29 2.65
C SER A 60 10.85 11.37 1.57
N ILE A 61 11.78 11.40 0.61
CA ILE A 61 11.84 12.42 -0.44
C ILE A 61 11.38 11.82 -1.75
N TRP A 62 10.51 12.54 -2.43
CA TRP A 62 9.87 12.14 -3.68
C TRP A 62 10.02 13.23 -4.74
N ARG A 63 9.75 12.84 -5.98
CA ARG A 63 9.66 13.75 -7.13
C ARG A 63 8.44 13.39 -7.95
N LYS A 64 7.66 14.39 -8.37
CA LYS A 64 6.64 14.21 -9.41
C LYS A 64 7.35 14.09 -10.76
N ALA A 65 7.18 12.96 -11.44
CA ALA A 65 7.75 12.78 -12.77
C ALA A 65 6.86 13.47 -13.82
N PRO A 66 7.45 14.03 -14.89
CA PRO A 66 6.66 14.62 -15.98
C PRO A 66 5.78 13.57 -16.65
N GLU A 67 4.61 13.99 -17.15
CA GLU A 67 3.69 13.12 -17.91
C GLU A 67 4.39 12.45 -19.11
N ALA A 68 5.24 13.18 -19.82
CA ALA A 68 6.04 12.65 -20.92
C ALA A 68 6.99 11.50 -20.53
N ALA A 69 7.27 11.32 -19.23
CA ALA A 69 8.08 10.24 -18.68
C ALA A 69 7.22 9.16 -17.99
N GLY A 70 5.90 9.16 -18.18
CA GLY A 70 4.95 8.24 -17.54
C GLY A 70 4.31 8.77 -16.25
N GLY A 71 4.50 10.05 -15.93
CA GLY A 71 3.82 10.71 -14.80
C GLY A 71 4.15 10.10 -13.42
N GLY A 72 3.31 10.45 -12.44
CA GLY A 72 3.31 9.87 -11.10
C GLY A 72 4.41 10.35 -10.16
N TYR A 73 4.53 9.67 -9.01
CA TYR A 73 5.49 10.01 -7.95
C TYR A 73 6.60 8.97 -7.86
N ARG A 74 7.85 9.43 -7.75
CA ARG A 74 9.04 8.56 -7.65
C ARG A 74 9.80 8.85 -6.38
N VAL A 75 10.08 7.80 -5.61
CA VAL A 75 10.96 7.87 -4.45
C VAL A 75 12.36 8.25 -4.90
N ARG A 76 12.96 9.20 -4.18
CA ARG A 76 14.34 9.66 -4.36
C ARG A 76 15.20 9.21 -3.20
N TRP A 77 14.69 9.41 -1.99
CA TRP A 77 15.36 9.05 -0.74
C TRP A 77 14.36 8.47 0.23
N ARG A 78 14.76 7.38 0.90
CA ARG A 78 14.01 6.79 2.00
C ARG A 78 14.28 7.57 3.28
N ASN A 79 13.35 7.58 4.23
CA ASN A 79 13.47 8.36 5.46
C ASN A 79 14.72 8.04 6.29
N HIS A 80 15.23 6.80 6.24
CA HIS A 80 16.46 6.40 6.94
C HIS A 80 17.76 6.91 6.28
N ALA A 81 17.69 7.49 5.08
CA ALA A 81 18.85 8.11 4.45
C ALA A 81 19.20 9.46 5.09
N ILE A 82 18.25 10.08 5.79
CA ILE A 82 18.44 11.33 6.52
C ILE A 82 18.83 10.97 7.96
N PRO A 83 19.93 11.54 8.51
CA PRO A 83 20.33 11.31 9.89
C PRO A 83 19.24 11.66 10.89
N ASP A 84 19.33 11.04 12.07
CA ASP A 84 18.51 11.37 13.23
C ASP A 84 17.00 11.36 12.97
N ALA A 85 16.52 10.39 12.19
CA ALA A 85 15.11 10.26 11.84
C ALA A 85 14.13 10.32 13.03
N LYS A 86 14.58 9.88 14.21
CA LYS A 86 13.80 9.93 15.45
C LYS A 86 13.64 11.34 16.02
N ALA A 87 14.57 12.26 15.74
CA ALA A 87 14.56 13.61 16.27
C ALA A 87 13.55 14.51 15.56
N TRP A 88 13.20 14.21 14.31
CA TRP A 88 12.24 14.98 13.52
C TRP A 88 10.98 14.20 13.15
N SER A 89 10.86 12.92 13.50
CA SER A 89 9.62 12.16 13.31
C SER A 89 8.78 12.16 14.59
N LEU A 90 7.54 12.65 14.48
CA LEU A 90 6.56 12.62 15.54
C LEU A 90 5.58 11.46 15.30
N ALA A 91 5.41 10.59 16.28
CA ALA A 91 4.33 9.63 16.24
C ALA A 91 3.02 10.31 16.68
N GLY A 92 2.02 10.33 15.80
CA GLY A 92 0.70 10.86 16.14
C GLY A 92 -0.11 9.91 17.01
N GLN A 93 -1.34 10.34 17.33
CA GLN A 93 -2.25 9.57 18.15
C GLN A 93 -2.69 8.30 17.44
N THR A 94 -2.72 7.20 18.20
CA THR A 94 -3.23 5.92 17.71
C THR A 94 -4.74 5.88 17.82
N PHE A 95 -5.38 5.44 16.74
CA PHE A 95 -6.79 5.08 16.72
C PHE A 95 -6.93 3.59 16.44
N THR A 96 -7.95 2.97 17.06
CA THR A 96 -8.25 1.55 16.90
C THR A 96 -9.05 1.34 15.63
N CYS A 97 -8.71 0.29 14.89
CA CYS A 97 -9.48 -0.16 13.74
C CYS A 97 -10.29 -1.40 14.13
N ASP A 98 -11.58 -1.23 14.38
CA ASP A 98 -12.50 -2.38 14.56
C ASP A 98 -12.99 -2.96 13.22
N GLY A 99 -12.40 -2.52 12.12
CA GLY A 99 -12.71 -2.96 10.76
C GLY A 99 -12.23 -4.39 10.49
N ILE A 100 -13.00 -5.39 10.93
CA ILE A 100 -12.88 -6.74 10.37
C ILE A 100 -13.44 -6.70 8.95
N ASN A 101 -12.57 -6.53 7.97
CA ASN A 101 -12.93 -6.73 6.57
C ASN A 101 -12.62 -8.17 6.19
N SER A 102 -13.63 -9.03 6.33
CA SER A 102 -13.62 -10.29 5.63
C SER A 102 -13.95 -10.01 4.16
N ILE A 103 -12.92 -9.96 3.33
CA ILE A 103 -13.09 -9.77 1.90
C ILE A 103 -13.01 -11.16 1.28
N HIS A 104 -14.17 -11.75 1.00
CA HIS A 104 -14.23 -13.00 0.25
C HIS A 104 -13.81 -12.72 -1.20
N LEU A 105 -12.52 -12.87 -1.45
CA LEU A 105 -11.93 -12.83 -2.78
C LEU A 105 -11.76 -14.26 -3.28
N SER A 106 -12.03 -14.49 -4.55
CA SER A 106 -11.83 -15.77 -5.23
C SER A 106 -11.13 -15.57 -6.57
N GLY A 107 -10.26 -16.51 -6.95
CA GLY A 107 -9.56 -16.49 -8.24
C GLY A 107 -8.53 -15.35 -8.33
N ASP A 108 -8.41 -14.73 -9.51
CA ASP A 108 -7.38 -13.71 -9.80
C ASP A 108 -7.40 -12.51 -8.85
N ALA A 109 -8.57 -12.18 -8.28
CA ALA A 109 -8.72 -11.10 -7.31
C ALA A 109 -7.90 -11.34 -6.02
N VAL A 110 -7.68 -12.59 -5.63
CA VAL A 110 -6.86 -13.00 -4.47
C VAL A 110 -5.39 -12.74 -4.75
N GLY A 111 -4.93 -13.08 -5.96
CA GLY A 111 -3.56 -12.85 -6.42
C GLY A 111 -3.20 -11.37 -6.46
N SER A 112 -4.07 -10.51 -7.00
CA SER A 112 -3.86 -9.06 -6.99
C SER A 112 -3.89 -8.49 -5.57
N PHE A 113 -4.88 -8.86 -4.77
CA PHE A 113 -5.04 -8.36 -3.40
C PHE A 113 -3.85 -8.68 -2.50
N SER A 114 -3.27 -9.90 -2.62
CA SER A 114 -2.08 -10.26 -1.86
C SER A 114 -0.93 -9.29 -2.12
N THR A 115 -0.55 -9.05 -3.38
CA THR A 115 0.54 -8.11 -3.71
C THR A 115 0.27 -6.66 -3.36
N GLU A 116 -0.99 -6.26 -3.39
CA GLU A 116 -1.37 -4.87 -3.21
C GLU A 116 -1.46 -4.45 -1.74
N ILE A 117 -1.88 -5.36 -0.88
CA ILE A 117 -1.95 -5.12 0.56
C ILE A 117 -0.64 -5.47 1.24
N LEU A 118 -0.05 -6.62 0.88
CA LEU A 118 1.18 -7.08 1.48
C LEU A 118 2.13 -7.57 0.37
N PRO A 119 3.14 -6.79 -0.02
CA PRO A 119 4.07 -7.20 -1.07
C PRO A 119 4.77 -8.51 -0.67
N VAL A 120 4.37 -9.59 -1.34
CA VAL A 120 4.90 -10.95 -1.17
C VAL A 120 5.64 -11.38 -2.45
N SER A 121 6.61 -12.28 -2.34
CA SER A 121 7.41 -12.75 -3.48
C SER A 121 6.59 -13.62 -4.41
N GLY A 122 7.02 -13.72 -5.68
CA GLY A 122 6.31 -14.45 -6.73
C GLY A 122 5.76 -15.82 -6.34
N GLN A 123 6.55 -16.68 -5.67
CA GLN A 123 6.04 -18.00 -5.24
C GLN A 123 4.99 -17.87 -4.13
N LEU A 124 5.21 -17.00 -3.14
CA LEU A 124 4.24 -16.78 -2.07
C LEU A 124 2.96 -16.15 -2.59
N GLN A 125 3.05 -15.21 -3.54
CA GLN A 125 1.91 -14.65 -4.24
C GLN A 125 1.12 -15.74 -4.97
N THR A 126 1.82 -16.62 -5.71
CA THR A 126 1.18 -17.73 -6.44
C THR A 126 0.46 -18.66 -5.48
N ASP A 127 1.09 -19.00 -4.36
CA ASP A 127 0.49 -19.86 -3.34
C ASP A 127 -0.70 -19.17 -2.66
N PHE A 128 -0.62 -17.87 -2.37
CA PHE A 128 -1.71 -17.09 -1.76
C PHE A 128 -2.90 -16.92 -2.71
N ALA A 129 -2.67 -16.83 -4.01
CA ALA A 129 -3.72 -16.77 -5.02
C ALA A 129 -4.61 -18.03 -5.04
N LEU A 130 -4.13 -19.15 -4.48
CA LEU A 130 -4.91 -20.39 -4.33
C LEU A 130 -5.90 -20.33 -3.14
N ALA A 131 -5.88 -19.26 -2.34
CA ALA A 131 -6.81 -19.12 -1.22
C ALA A 131 -8.24 -18.94 -1.73
N LYS A 132 -9.17 -19.64 -1.07
CA LYS A 132 -10.62 -19.52 -1.31
C LYS A 132 -11.19 -18.21 -0.74
N SER A 133 -10.57 -17.72 0.33
CA SER A 133 -10.95 -16.45 0.97
C SER A 133 -9.78 -15.87 1.74
N ILE A 134 -9.80 -14.54 1.89
CA ILE A 134 -8.84 -13.81 2.71
C ILE A 134 -9.62 -12.93 3.71
N LYS A 135 -9.25 -13.00 4.98
CA LYS A 135 -9.73 -12.07 6.01
C LYS A 135 -8.58 -11.19 6.44
N VAL A 136 -8.72 -9.87 6.31
CA VAL A 136 -7.69 -8.91 6.72
C VAL A 136 -8.17 -8.13 7.92
N THR A 137 -7.27 -7.97 8.89
CA THR A 137 -7.48 -7.16 10.08
C THR A 137 -6.26 -6.28 10.33
N ALA A 138 -6.51 -5.04 10.71
CA ALA A 138 -5.50 -4.13 11.23
C ALA A 138 -5.96 -3.69 12.61
N SER A 139 -5.11 -3.87 13.63
CA SER A 139 -5.51 -3.58 15.01
C SER A 139 -5.55 -2.07 15.27
N LYS A 140 -4.52 -1.36 14.82
CA LYS A 140 -4.26 0.03 15.17
C LYS A 140 -3.67 0.79 13.99
N MET A 141 -3.96 2.07 13.93
CA MET A 141 -3.37 2.97 12.96
C MET A 141 -3.00 4.31 13.61
N ARG A 142 -2.04 5.01 13.00
CA ARG A 142 -1.69 6.38 13.38
C ARG A 142 -1.04 7.11 12.22
N TRP A 143 -1.21 8.42 12.20
CA TRP A 143 -0.41 9.30 11.37
C TRP A 143 0.91 9.58 12.08
N ASN A 144 2.03 9.21 11.46
CA ASN A 144 3.34 9.72 11.88
C ASN A 144 3.68 10.91 11.00
N GLU A 145 4.31 11.93 11.56
CA GLU A 145 4.51 13.22 10.91
C GLU A 145 5.97 13.67 11.00
N VAL A 146 6.35 14.60 10.14
CA VAL A 146 7.60 15.34 10.20
C VAL A 146 7.39 16.60 11.04
N MET A 147 8.22 16.78 12.06
CA MET A 147 8.38 18.07 12.73
C MET A 147 9.26 18.96 11.85
N GLU A 148 8.65 19.98 11.25
CA GLU A 148 9.26 20.82 10.21
C GLU A 148 10.59 21.43 10.66
N GLY A 149 10.61 22.15 11.79
CA GLY A 149 11.82 22.83 12.28
C GLY A 149 13.01 21.89 12.48
N PRO A 150 12.88 20.81 13.28
CA PRO A 150 13.93 19.80 13.43
C PRO A 150 14.38 19.19 12.11
N PHE A 151 13.46 18.88 11.19
CA PHE A 151 13.80 18.32 9.88
C PHE A 151 14.60 19.32 9.02
N GLU A 152 14.13 20.55 8.92
CA GLU A 152 14.81 21.63 8.19
C GLU A 152 16.20 21.89 8.76
N GLN A 153 16.35 21.90 10.08
CA GLN A 153 17.64 22.03 10.74
C GLN A 153 18.57 20.88 10.39
N THR A 154 18.09 19.63 10.41
CA THR A 154 18.89 18.47 10.01
C THR A 154 19.35 18.59 8.55
N ILE A 155 18.48 18.98 7.62
CA ILE A 155 18.85 19.18 6.22
C ILE A 155 19.86 20.33 6.05
N ALA A 156 19.68 21.44 6.76
CA ALA A 156 20.58 22.59 6.71
C ALA A 156 22.00 22.24 7.19
N GLN A 157 22.11 21.37 8.19
CA GLN A 157 23.38 20.92 8.77
C GLN A 157 24.13 19.87 7.93
N LEU A 158 23.47 19.25 6.93
CA LEU A 158 24.17 18.36 6.02
C LEU A 158 25.25 19.13 5.24
N PRO A 159 26.41 18.50 4.93
CA PRO A 159 27.40 19.08 4.04
C PRO A 159 26.78 19.51 2.71
N ASP A 160 27.28 20.58 2.10
CA ASP A 160 26.76 21.05 0.81
C ASP A 160 26.93 20.03 -0.32
N THR A 161 27.91 19.14 -0.18
CA THR A 161 28.18 18.00 -1.09
C THR A 161 27.36 16.76 -0.76
N ALA A 162 26.47 16.80 0.25
CA ALA A 162 25.63 15.67 0.58
C ALA A 162 24.59 15.45 -0.53
N PRO A 163 24.52 14.26 -1.17
CA PRO A 163 23.62 14.01 -2.29
C PRO A 163 22.15 14.33 -2.01
N ILE A 164 21.70 14.16 -0.76
CA ILE A 164 20.33 14.48 -0.33
C ILE A 164 20.08 15.99 -0.39
N LYS A 165 21.01 16.79 0.13
CA LYS A 165 20.90 18.25 0.16
C LYS A 165 20.93 18.82 -1.26
N GLU A 166 21.82 18.30 -2.11
CA GLU A 166 21.88 18.63 -3.54
C GLU A 166 20.58 18.25 -4.28
N ASP A 167 19.99 17.09 -3.99
CA ASP A 167 18.75 16.67 -4.65
C ASP A 167 17.56 17.50 -4.17
N LEU A 168 17.48 17.85 -2.88
CA LEU A 168 16.44 18.73 -2.30
C LEU A 168 16.50 20.17 -2.79
N ALA A 169 17.68 20.66 -3.17
CA ALA A 169 17.84 21.97 -3.78
C ALA A 169 17.25 22.07 -5.20
N ARG A 170 16.94 20.92 -5.83
CA ARG A 170 16.35 20.89 -7.18
C ARG A 170 14.84 21.13 -7.10
N PRO A 171 14.24 21.78 -8.12
CA PRO A 171 12.81 22.02 -8.14
C PRO A 171 11.99 20.71 -8.19
N GLY A 172 10.75 20.79 -7.71
CA GLY A 172 9.78 19.70 -7.75
C GLY A 172 10.08 18.54 -6.81
N ARG A 173 10.82 18.80 -5.71
CA ARG A 173 10.99 17.84 -4.62
C ARG A 173 9.86 17.96 -3.62
N LEU A 174 9.43 16.80 -3.16
CA LEU A 174 8.35 16.64 -2.22
C LEU A 174 8.87 15.84 -1.04
N VAL A 175 8.42 16.19 0.16
CA VAL A 175 8.68 15.42 1.37
C VAL A 175 7.38 14.74 1.79
N LEU A 176 7.47 13.48 2.20
CA LEU A 176 6.37 12.77 2.84
C LEU A 176 6.19 13.36 4.24
N TYR A 177 5.31 14.36 4.35
CA TYR A 177 5.08 15.11 5.58
C TYR A 177 4.48 14.24 6.66
N ARG A 178 3.43 13.49 6.32
CA ARG A 178 2.84 12.50 7.21
C ARG A 178 2.55 11.20 6.48
N ALA A 179 2.69 10.10 7.19
CA ALA A 179 2.47 8.76 6.67
C ALA A 179 1.60 7.95 7.64
N LEU A 180 0.61 7.25 7.08
CA LEU A 180 -0.31 6.41 7.83
C LEU A 180 0.35 5.08 8.12
N LYS A 181 0.67 4.86 9.40
CA LYS A 181 1.21 3.60 9.90
C LYS A 181 0.08 2.66 10.29
N VAL A 182 0.16 1.42 9.82
CA VAL A 182 -0.69 0.29 10.20
C VAL A 182 0.09 -0.59 11.16
N GLU A 183 -0.52 -0.96 12.28
CA GLU A 183 0.06 -1.80 13.33
C GLU A 183 -0.89 -2.95 13.69
N GLY A 184 -0.32 -4.12 14.02
CA GLY A 184 -1.09 -5.35 14.25
C GLY A 184 -1.87 -5.76 13.00
N PHE A 185 -1.18 -5.78 11.86
CA PHE A 185 -1.73 -6.30 10.61
C PHE A 185 -1.68 -7.82 10.64
N ASP A 186 -2.83 -8.42 10.42
CA ASP A 186 -3.05 -9.85 10.46
C ASP A 186 -3.96 -10.23 9.28
N THR A 187 -3.64 -11.33 8.62
CA THR A 187 -4.48 -11.89 7.56
C THR A 187 -4.64 -13.39 7.71
N THR A 188 -5.86 -13.88 7.52
CA THR A 188 -6.17 -15.31 7.49
C THR A 188 -6.54 -15.71 6.07
N LEU A 189 -5.78 -16.61 5.49
CA LEU A 189 -6.07 -17.23 4.20
C LEU A 189 -6.67 -18.62 4.43
N SER A 190 -7.84 -18.87 3.85
CA SER A 190 -8.48 -20.18 3.91
C SER A 190 -8.32 -20.90 2.58
N PHE A 191 -7.90 -22.16 2.62
CA PHE A 191 -7.63 -23.01 1.46
C PHE A 191 -8.50 -24.27 1.46
N ASP A 192 -8.66 -24.89 0.29
CA ASP A 192 -9.20 -26.25 0.22
C ASP A 192 -8.17 -27.28 0.72
N ALA A 193 -8.64 -28.38 1.30
CA ALA A 193 -7.83 -29.42 1.92
C ALA A 193 -6.61 -29.94 1.10
N PRO A 194 -6.72 -30.22 -0.22
CA PRO A 194 -5.55 -30.65 -0.98
C PRO A 194 -4.49 -29.55 -1.13
N ILE A 195 -4.90 -28.29 -1.20
CA ILE A 195 -4.00 -27.14 -1.30
C ILE A 195 -3.32 -26.89 0.04
N SER A 196 -4.07 -26.94 1.14
CA SER A 196 -3.50 -26.71 2.47
C SER A 196 -2.45 -27.77 2.84
N ALA A 197 -2.71 -29.05 2.56
CA ALA A 197 -1.73 -30.12 2.77
C ALA A 197 -0.40 -29.88 2.01
N MET A 198 -0.49 -29.39 0.77
CA MET A 198 0.68 -29.00 -0.03
C MET A 198 1.41 -27.80 0.60
N LEU A 199 0.68 -26.78 1.03
CA LEU A 199 1.25 -25.53 1.53
C LEU A 199 1.81 -25.64 2.95
N GLN A 200 1.27 -26.53 3.80
CA GLN A 200 1.78 -26.79 5.15
C GLN A 200 3.23 -27.28 5.14
N GLY A 201 3.61 -28.08 4.13
CA GLY A 201 5.00 -28.49 3.94
C GLY A 201 5.93 -27.36 3.52
N LYS A 202 5.41 -26.33 2.82
CA LYS A 202 6.18 -25.16 2.35
C LYS A 202 6.31 -24.07 3.43
N TYR A 203 5.25 -23.86 4.19
CA TYR A 203 5.13 -22.80 5.19
C TYR A 203 4.87 -23.41 6.56
N PRO A 204 5.92 -23.87 7.28
CA PRO A 204 5.77 -24.42 8.62
C PRO A 204 5.27 -23.35 9.60
N ASN A 205 4.98 -23.73 10.86
CA ASN A 205 4.54 -22.79 11.88
C ASN A 205 5.70 -21.92 12.43
N ASN A 206 5.45 -20.62 12.53
CA ASN A 206 6.33 -19.56 13.04
C ASN A 206 7.65 -19.26 12.28
N PRO A 207 7.84 -19.51 10.97
CA PRO A 207 8.94 -18.91 10.25
C PRO A 207 8.68 -17.40 10.15
N GLN A 208 9.68 -16.61 10.50
CA GLN A 208 9.71 -15.20 10.12
C GLN A 208 10.35 -15.10 8.75
N MET A 209 9.64 -14.49 7.79
CA MET A 209 10.16 -14.23 6.46
C MET A 209 10.20 -12.74 6.21
N ILE A 210 11.36 -12.24 5.78
CA ILE A 210 11.48 -10.87 5.29
C ILE A 210 10.71 -10.78 3.97
N LEU A 211 9.79 -9.83 3.88
CA LEU A 211 9.01 -9.58 2.68
C LEU A 211 9.89 -8.95 1.61
N PRO A 212 9.76 -9.35 0.33
CA PRO A 212 10.60 -8.81 -0.74
C PRO A 212 10.43 -7.31 -0.91
N GLY A 213 11.52 -6.63 -1.24
CA GLY A 213 11.51 -5.17 -1.39
C GLY A 213 11.55 -4.41 -0.05
N HIS A 214 11.62 -5.12 1.07
CA HIS A 214 11.74 -4.55 2.41
C HIS A 214 13.01 -4.98 3.11
N ASP A 215 13.62 -4.06 3.84
CA ASP A 215 14.88 -4.32 4.54
C ASP A 215 14.64 -4.98 5.92
N THR A 216 13.45 -4.79 6.50
CA THR A 216 13.11 -5.22 7.88
C THR A 216 11.64 -5.62 8.08
N LEU A 217 10.80 -5.57 7.05
CA LEU A 217 9.40 -5.96 7.18
C LEU A 217 9.33 -7.48 7.13
N SER A 218 9.01 -8.10 8.26
CA SER A 218 8.84 -9.55 8.34
C SER A 218 7.39 -9.92 8.57
N ALA A 219 6.99 -11.01 7.93
CA ALA A 219 5.73 -11.69 8.18
C ALA A 219 6.01 -13.00 8.92
N SER A 220 5.15 -13.33 9.88
CA SER A 220 5.12 -14.65 10.52
C SER A 220 3.94 -15.46 10.00
N PHE A 221 4.14 -16.76 9.85
CA PHE A 221 3.17 -17.68 9.28
C PHE A 221 2.76 -18.70 10.33
N LYS A 222 1.47 -18.96 10.47
CA LYS A 222 0.95 -19.94 11.43
C LYS A 222 -0.31 -20.58 10.90
N TRP A 223 -0.29 -21.89 10.71
CA TRP A 223 -1.50 -22.67 10.50
C TRP A 223 -2.31 -22.70 11.79
N VAL A 224 -3.54 -22.19 11.71
CA VAL A 224 -4.49 -22.19 12.84
C VAL A 224 -5.20 -23.54 12.92
N ASN A 225 -5.42 -24.17 11.77
CA ASN A 225 -6.00 -25.50 11.58
C ASN A 225 -5.52 -26.05 10.22
N ASP A 226 -6.13 -27.14 9.76
CA ASP A 226 -5.75 -27.84 8.53
C ASP A 226 -6.05 -27.08 7.24
N SER A 227 -6.77 -25.95 7.29
CA SER A 227 -7.16 -25.19 6.09
C SER A 227 -6.85 -23.69 6.18
N GLU A 228 -6.45 -23.17 7.34
CA GLU A 228 -6.26 -21.74 7.56
C GLU A 228 -4.83 -21.37 7.91
N LEU A 229 -4.23 -20.56 7.05
CA LEU A 229 -2.93 -19.93 7.26
C LEU A 229 -3.12 -18.51 7.76
N HIS A 230 -2.65 -18.24 8.98
CA HIS A 230 -2.55 -16.91 9.53
C HIS A 230 -1.19 -16.30 9.20
N VAL A 231 -1.19 -15.06 8.73
CA VAL A 231 0.00 -14.29 8.38
C VAL A 231 -0.05 -12.98 9.16
N SER A 232 0.96 -12.73 9.98
CA SER A 232 1.02 -11.58 10.89
C SER A 232 2.25 -10.74 10.64
N VAL A 233 2.08 -9.41 10.62
CA VAL A 233 3.15 -8.42 10.40
C VAL A 233 3.26 -7.52 11.63
N PRO A 234 4.00 -7.95 12.67
CA PRO A 234 3.96 -7.32 13.99
C PRO A 234 4.65 -5.94 14.04
N SER A 235 5.66 -5.71 13.21
CA SER A 235 6.43 -4.44 13.20
C SER A 235 5.64 -3.26 12.62
N GLY A 236 4.53 -3.55 11.93
CA GLY A 236 3.73 -2.58 11.20
C GLY A 236 4.44 -1.99 9.98
N PHE A 237 3.70 -1.21 9.21
CA PHE A 237 4.18 -0.60 7.97
C PHE A 237 3.36 0.64 7.62
N TYR A 238 3.87 1.49 6.74
CA TYR A 238 3.15 2.62 6.17
C TYR A 238 2.43 2.20 4.89
N VAL A 239 1.26 2.77 4.61
CA VAL A 239 0.46 2.42 3.41
C VAL A 239 0.15 3.61 2.50
N ALA A 240 0.10 4.80 3.10
CA ALA A 240 -0.27 6.03 2.43
C ALA A 240 0.37 7.23 3.13
N GLY A 241 0.39 8.37 2.47
CA GLY A 241 0.73 9.62 3.13
C GLY A 241 0.60 10.86 2.27
N GLN A 242 0.88 11.99 2.89
CA GLN A 242 0.75 13.31 2.28
C GLN A 242 2.11 13.84 1.86
N LEU A 243 2.23 14.16 0.57
CA LEU A 243 3.41 14.79 0.01
C LEU A 243 3.24 16.31 0.04
N VAL A 244 4.26 17.02 0.52
CA VAL A 244 4.30 18.48 0.53
C VAL A 244 5.53 18.98 -0.19
N PRO A 245 5.46 20.12 -0.90
CA PRO A 245 6.62 20.79 -1.45
C PRO A 245 7.67 21.14 -0.39
N PHE A 246 8.93 20.97 -0.75
CA PHE A 246 10.06 21.35 0.08
C PHE A 246 11.15 21.97 -0.79
N ASN A 247 11.79 23.02 -0.29
CA ASN A 247 13.06 23.49 -0.84
C ASN A 247 14.04 23.84 0.28
N THR A 248 15.33 23.85 -0.02
CA THR A 248 16.39 24.06 0.97
C THR A 248 16.51 25.51 1.47
N VAL A 249 15.78 26.47 0.90
CA VAL A 249 15.85 27.90 1.23
C VAL A 249 14.71 28.35 2.15
N SER A 250 13.48 27.94 1.84
CA SER A 250 12.25 28.28 2.55
C SER A 250 11.63 27.08 3.26
N GLY A 251 12.27 25.91 3.23
CA GLY A 251 11.79 24.70 3.89
C GLY A 251 10.39 24.27 3.40
N PHE A 252 9.51 23.96 4.34
CA PHE A 252 8.12 23.59 4.09
C PHE A 252 7.24 24.79 3.65
N ALA A 253 7.67 26.03 3.89
CA ALA A 253 6.95 27.24 3.47
C ALA A 253 7.10 27.57 1.96
N SER A 254 7.47 26.59 1.13
CA SER A 254 7.64 26.82 -0.29
C SER A 254 6.28 27.07 -0.96
N ASN A 255 6.03 28.32 -1.38
CA ASN A 255 4.81 28.79 -2.05
C ASN A 255 4.63 28.24 -3.49
N THR A 256 4.90 26.96 -3.71
CA THR A 256 4.44 26.30 -4.92
C THR A 256 2.96 26.00 -4.78
N THR A 257 2.17 26.52 -5.72
CA THR A 257 0.73 26.30 -5.92
C THR A 257 0.32 24.88 -5.52
N PRO A 258 -0.81 24.67 -4.79
CA PRO A 258 -1.28 23.34 -4.40
C PRO A 258 -1.22 22.39 -5.59
N ILE A 259 -0.50 21.28 -5.44
CA ILE A 259 -0.44 20.25 -6.47
C ILE A 259 -1.79 19.55 -6.44
N GLU A 260 -2.64 19.81 -7.45
CA GLU A 260 -3.78 18.95 -7.72
C GLU A 260 -3.26 17.53 -7.99
N ILE A 261 -3.65 16.60 -7.13
CA ILE A 261 -3.46 15.18 -7.33
C ILE A 261 -4.76 14.69 -7.97
N GLU A 262 -4.69 14.37 -9.25
CA GLU A 262 -5.75 13.63 -9.96
C GLU A 262 -5.69 12.14 -9.61
#